data_AF-A0A2V8WTS5-F1
#
_entry.id   AF-A0A2V8WTS5-F1
#
_cell.length_a   1.000
_cell.length_b   1.000
_cell.length_c   1.000
_cell.angle_alpha   90.00
_cell.angle_beta   90.00
_cell.angle_gamma   90.00
#
_symmetry.space_group_name_H-M   'P 1'
#
loop_
_entity.id
_entity.type
_entity.pdbx_description
1 polymer ?
#
loop_
_entity_poly.entity_id
_entity_poly.type
_entity_poly.pdbx_seq_one_letter_code
_entity_poly.pdbx_strand_id
1 'polypeptide(L)' 'MVMKSGERWHCMNPACLCAVLVETSGELEGSHPRCPCGSIMKKEYSPPVFRYLEFLHEPEPAVTAQSDRED' A
#
# COMPACT_ATOMS: atom_id res chain seq x y z
N MET A 1 7.12 16.31 2.96
CA MET A 1 7.31 14.94 2.43
C MET A 1 6.47 14.78 1.17
N VAL A 2 6.94 14.01 0.19
CA VAL A 2 6.18 13.75 -1.03
C VAL A 2 5.29 12.52 -0.82
N MET A 3 3.98 12.71 -0.93
CA MET A 3 3.00 11.64 -1.03
C MET A 3 2.78 11.29 -2.50
N LYS A 4 2.71 10.00 -2.81
CA LYS A 4 2.42 9.51 -4.16
C LYS A 4 1.05 8.86 -4.20
N SER A 5 0.30 9.11 -5.26
CA SER A 5 -0.93 8.38 -5.55
C SER A 5 -0.68 6.88 -5.50
N GLY A 6 -1.61 6.14 -4.89
CA GLY A 6 -1.50 4.70 -4.66
C GLY A 6 -0.77 4.31 -3.37
N GLU A 7 -0.11 5.25 -2.68
CA GLU A 7 0.52 4.95 -1.39
C GLU A 7 -0.53 4.65 -0.32
N ARG A 8 -0.29 3.58 0.44
CA ARG A 8 -1.11 3.19 1.58
C ARG A 8 -0.43 3.57 2.87
N TRP A 9 -1.22 4.12 3.79
CA TRP A 9 -0.77 4.47 5.13
C TRP A 9 -1.64 3.77 6.16
N HIS A 10 -1.02 3.14 7.16
CA HIS A 10 -1.73 2.44 8.22
C HIS A 10 -1.45 3.09 9.58
N CYS A 11 -2.46 3.05 10.45
CA CYS A 11 -2.33 3.51 11.82
C CYS A 11 -1.41 2.58 12.61
N MET A 12 -0.50 3.16 13.41
CA MET A 12 0.38 2.38 14.28
C MET A 12 -0.28 1.86 15.56
N ASN A 13 -1.51 2.29 15.88
CA ASN A 13 -2.25 1.75 17.00
C ASN A 13 -2.89 0.40 16.60
N PRO A 14 -2.47 -0.73 17.20
CA PRO A 14 -2.97 -2.04 16.83
C PRO A 14 -4.46 -2.24 17.14
N ALA A 15 -5.06 -1.43 18.00
CA ALA A 15 -6.50 -1.47 18.27
C ALA A 15 -7.32 -0.70 17.22
N CYS A 16 -6.71 0.22 16.48
CA CYS A 16 -7.41 1.11 15.56
C CYS A 16 -7.50 0.54 14.13
N LEU A 17 -6.39 -0.04 13.63
CA LEU A 17 -6.29 -0.70 12.32
C LEU A 17 -6.71 0.13 11.09
N CYS A 18 -6.98 1.43 11.23
CA CYS A 18 -7.35 2.28 10.11
C CYS A 18 -6.22 2.36 9.08
N ALA A 19 -6.60 2.32 7.81
CA ALA A 19 -5.71 2.56 6.68
C ALA A 19 -6.32 3.62 5.75
N VAL A 20 -5.46 4.38 5.07
CA VAL A 20 -5.86 5.38 4.06
C VAL A 20 -5.05 5.19 2.80
N LEU A 21 -5.66 5.51 1.66
CA LEU A 21 -5.04 5.53 0.35
C LEU A 21 -4.81 6.98 -0.08
N VAL A 22 -3.61 7.28 -0.58
CA VAL A 22 -3.35 8.55 -1.23
C VAL A 22 -3.95 8.50 -2.64
N GLU A 23 -4.99 9.28 -2.89
CA GLU A 23 -5.62 9.36 -4.23
C GLU A 23 -4.81 10.24 -5.19
N THR A 24 -4.31 11.37 -4.69
CA THR A 24 -3.59 12.37 -5.49
C THR A 24 -2.19 12.60 -4.93
N SER A 25 -1.19 12.57 -5.81
CA SER A 25 0.20 12.90 -5.44
C SER A 25 0.32 14.37 -5.04
N GLY A 26 1.13 14.65 -4.02
CA GLY A 26 1.30 16.01 -3.54
C GLY A 26 2.39 16.12 -2.49
N GLU A 27 2.76 17.35 -2.18
CA GLU A 27 3.71 17.64 -1.11
C GLU A 27 2.93 18.00 0.16
N LEU A 28 3.21 17.26 1.23
CA LEU A 28 2.70 17.58 2.56
C LEU A 28 3.82 18.25 3.35
N GLU A 29 3.63 19.50 3.74
CA GLU A 29 4.53 20.16 4.70
C GLU A 29 4.39 19.52 6.09
N GLY A 30 5.52 19.26 6.75
CA GLY A 30 5.55 18.74 8.11
C GLY A 30 5.67 17.22 8.24
N SER A 31 5.05 16.67 9.30
CA SER A 31 5.20 15.29 9.76
C SER A 31 4.24 14.30 9.09
N HIS A 32 4.42 13.01 9.39
CA HIS A 32 3.49 11.96 8.98
C HIS A 32 2.02 12.28 9.36
N PRO A 33 1.06 11.81 8.53
CA PRO A 33 -0.36 11.95 8.83
C PRO A 33 -0.72 11.29 10.17
N ARG A 34 -1.73 11.84 10.82
CA ARG A 34 -2.32 11.27 12.04
C ARG A 34 -3.64 10.59 11.70
N CYS A 35 -3.85 9.45 12.33
CA CYS A 35 -5.12 8.75 12.32
C CYS A 35 -6.15 9.52 13.16
N PRO A 36 -7.47 9.40 12.89
CA PRO A 36 -8.51 9.95 13.77
C PRO A 36 -8.40 9.53 15.25
N CYS A 37 -7.77 8.38 15.55
CA CYS A 37 -7.48 7.98 16.94
C CYS A 37 -6.29 8.73 17.59
N GLY A 38 -5.68 9.68 16.88
CA GLY A 38 -4.55 10.49 17.32
C GLY A 38 -3.17 9.88 17.10
N SER A 39 -3.09 8.57 16.81
CA SER A 39 -1.83 7.87 16.56
C SER A 39 -1.20 8.25 15.22
N ILE A 40 0.14 8.13 15.14
CA ILE A 40 0.90 8.36 13.91
C ILE A 40 0.58 7.25 12.90
N MET A 41 0.47 7.63 11.63
CA MET A 41 0.36 6.68 10.53
C MET A 41 1.73 6.44 9.89
N LYS A 42 1.96 5.22 9.42
CA LYS A 42 3.15 4.84 8.66
C LYS A 42 2.76 4.39 7.26
N LYS A 43 3.61 4.75 6.30
CA LYS A 43 3.52 4.21 4.94
C LYS A 43 3.73 2.70 5.00
N GLU A 44 2.86 1.96 4.31
CA GLU A 44 3.02 0.53 4.10
C GLU A 44 4.31 0.26 3.32
N TYR A 45 5.12 -0.69 3.80
CA TYR A 45 6.37 -1.02 3.14
C TYR A 45 6.08 -1.72 1.82
N SER A 46 6.48 -1.09 0.71
CA SER A 46 6.58 -1.75 -0.58
C SER A 46 8.04 -2.11 -0.83
N PRO A 47 8.36 -3.39 -1.14
CA PRO A 47 9.70 -3.76 -1.57
C PRO A 47 10.18 -2.88 -2.74
N PRO A 48 11.47 -2.51 -2.79
CA PRO A 48 12.00 -1.75 -3.91
C PRO A 48 11.88 -2.56 -5.20
N VAL A 49 11.34 -1.93 -6.25
CA VAL A 49 11.27 -2.53 -7.59
C VAL A 49 12.54 -2.18 -8.35
N PHE A 50 13.36 -3.18 -8.64
CA PHE A 50 14.59 -3.03 -9.42
C PHE A 50 14.27 -3.06 -10.92
N ARG A 51 13.86 -1.91 -11.48
CA ARG A 51 13.46 -1.81 -12.91
C ARG A 51 14.51 -2.33 -13.89
N TYR A 52 15.80 -2.20 -13.58
CA TYR A 52 16.86 -2.70 -14.46
C TYR A 52 16.90 -4.24 -14.55
N LEU A 53 16.24 -4.95 -13.63
CA LEU A 53 16.10 -6.40 -13.63
C LEU A 53 14.74 -6.88 -14.16
N GLU A 54 13.92 -5.98 -14.72
CA GLU A 54 12.58 -6.33 -15.22
C GLU A 54 12.63 -7.40 -16.31
N PHE A 55 13.74 -7.51 -17.06
CA PHE A 55 13.98 -8.57 -18.04
C PHE A 55 14.09 -9.98 -17.43
N LEU A 56 14.33 -10.10 -16.12
CA LEU A 56 14.35 -11.36 -15.39
C LEU A 56 12.97 -11.75 -14.84
N HIS A 57 11.98 -10.87 -14.91
CA HIS A 57 10.66 -11.13 -14.34
C HIS A 57 9.90 -12.14 -15.21
N GLU A 58 9.82 -13.39 -14.75
CA GLU A 58 8.91 -14.38 -15.31
C GLU A 58 7.47 -14.03 -14.89
N PRO A 59 6.52 -13.90 -15.82
CA PRO A 59 5.14 -13.65 -15.46
C PRO A 59 4.60 -14.81 -14.61
N GLU A 60 4.03 -14.51 -13.44
CA GLU A 60 3.31 -15.51 -12.65
C GLU A 60 2.20 -16.14 -13.51
N PRO A 61 2.08 -17.49 -13.52
CA PRO A 61 1.01 -18.14 -14.25
C PRO A 61 -0.32 -17.68 -13.66
N ALA A 62 -1.22 -17.23 -14.54
CA ALA A 62 -2.56 -16.83 -14.14
C ALA A 62 -3.27 -18.01 -13.45
N VAL A 63 -3.40 -17.94 -12.12
CA VAL A 63 -4.20 -18.89 -11.36
C VAL A 63 -5.65 -18.70 -11.78
N THR A 64 -6.15 -19.62 -12.60
CA THR A 64 -7.58 -19.70 -12.90
C THR A 64 -8.26 -20.24 -11.65
N ALA A 65 -8.93 -19.35 -10.92
CA ALA A 65 -9.88 -19.75 -9.89
C ALA A 65 -11.04 -20.48 -10.61
N GLN A 66 -10.91 -21.80 -10.77
CA GLN A 66 -12.04 -22.67 -11.06
C GLN A 66 -12.98 -22.57 -9.86
N SER A 67 -14.11 -21.89 -10.08
CA SER A 67 -15.24 -21.96 -9.18
C SER A 67 -15.90 -23.33 -9.41
N ASP A 68 -15.51 -24.31 -8.61
CA ASP A 68 -16.25 -25.55 -8.50
C ASP A 68 -17.63 -25.21 -7.91
N ARG A 69 -18.60 -25.16 -8.82
CA ARG A 69 -20.01 -25.22 -8.50
C ARG A 69 -20.33 -26.69 -8.25
N GLU A 70 -20.52 -27.06 -6.99
CA GLU A 70 -21.15 -28.32 -6.59
C GLU A 70 -22.48 -28.05 -5.88
N ASP A 71 -23.40 -28.98 -6.14
CA ASP A 71 -24.87 -28.98 -6.09
C ASP A 71 -25.49 -28.65 -4.72
#